data_AF-A0A1Y2UW47-F1
#
_entry.id   AF-A0A1Y2UW47-F1
#
_cell.length_a   1.000
_cell.length_b   1.000
_cell.length_c   1.000
_cell.angle_alpha   90.00
_cell.angle_beta   90.00
_cell.angle_gamma   90.00
#
_symmetry.space_group_name_H-M   'P 1'
#
loop_
_entity.id
_entity.type
_entity.pdbx_description
1 polymer ?
#
loop_
_entity_poly.entity_id
_entity_poly.type
_entity_poly.pdbx_seq_one_letter_code
_entity_poly.pdbx_strand_id
1 'polypeptide(L)'
;MSNIFIGLCDTIKAARQVPQRCRIPAPTFSFKVLSFVLERGRTVKKRILAGSMGICSAKDHRSNWPEYFFDAEKLGYTMNIFSRVQKRKPKRRGRTPPDGGYLSAEDSVGDDGIAVEYEVGVGEQGVDENLHLNMMNSMWDHISCPGTMVLATGDAAEAEFSGGFLQYATRALDKGWKFELVTWRRAMSFAWMNMDFLRKYDGQFRIIFLDDFLQELQTKDLF
;
A
#
# COMPACT_ATOMS: atom_id res chain seq x y z
N MET A 1 -3.04 4.01 -8.43
CA MET A 1 -4.15 3.73 -7.48
C MET A 1 -3.53 3.36 -6.16
N SER A 2 -3.95 3.98 -5.04
CA SER A 2 -3.38 3.68 -3.72
C SER A 2 -4.05 2.45 -3.08
N ASN A 3 -3.35 1.80 -2.15
CA ASN A 3 -3.86 0.65 -1.39
C ASN A 3 -5.18 0.95 -0.68
N ILE A 4 -5.36 2.19 -0.20
CA ILE A 4 -6.60 2.63 0.46
C ILE A 4 -7.77 2.71 -0.51
N PHE A 5 -7.58 3.26 -1.70
CA PHE A 5 -8.66 3.36 -2.68
C PHE A 5 -9.04 1.98 -3.26
N ILE A 6 -8.05 1.10 -3.43
CA ILE A 6 -8.29 -0.30 -3.83
C ILE A 6 -9.11 -1.01 -2.75
N GLY A 7 -8.72 -0.89 -1.49
CA GLY A 7 -9.46 -1.47 -0.36
C GLY A 7 -10.89 -0.92 -0.22
N LEU A 8 -11.12 0.37 -0.53
CA LEU A 8 -12.47 0.94 -0.59
C LEU A 8 -13.33 0.23 -1.65
N CYS A 9 -12.80 0.09 -2.88
CA CYS A 9 -13.50 -0.57 -3.97
C CYS A 9 -13.89 -1.99 -3.59
N ASP A 10 -12.96 -2.75 -3.01
CA ASP A 10 -13.20 -4.16 -2.65
C ASP A 10 -14.17 -4.30 -1.47
N THR A 11 -14.15 -3.36 -0.53
CA THR A 11 -15.11 -3.28 0.57
C THR A 11 -16.52 -2.95 0.06
N ILE A 12 -16.65 -2.03 -0.88
CA ILE A 12 -17.94 -1.71 -1.54
C ILE A 12 -18.49 -2.93 -2.29
N LYS A 13 -17.65 -3.63 -3.05
CA LYS A 13 -18.05 -4.86 -3.75
C LYS A 13 -18.57 -5.90 -2.76
N ALA A 14 -17.85 -6.11 -1.65
CA ALA A 14 -18.27 -7.06 -0.62
C ALA A 14 -19.61 -6.67 0.01
N ALA A 15 -19.80 -5.39 0.35
CA ALA A 15 -21.06 -4.89 0.92
C ALA A 15 -22.26 -5.07 -0.04
N ARG A 16 -22.03 -4.97 -1.35
CA ARG A 16 -23.05 -5.14 -2.40
C ARG A 16 -23.16 -6.59 -2.92
N GLN A 17 -22.46 -7.54 -2.31
CA GLN A 17 -22.39 -8.94 -2.75
C GLN A 17 -21.94 -9.10 -4.22
N VAL A 18 -21.13 -8.15 -4.71
CA VAL A 18 -20.55 -8.18 -6.05
C VAL A 18 -19.24 -8.99 -6.01
N PRO A 19 -19.03 -9.96 -6.93
CA PRO A 19 -17.77 -10.70 -7.00
C PRO A 19 -16.55 -9.79 -7.18
N GLN A 20 -15.45 -10.07 -6.48
CA GLN A 20 -14.25 -9.20 -6.47
C GLN A 20 -13.61 -9.02 -7.86
N ARG A 21 -13.76 -10.02 -8.74
CA ARG A 21 -13.32 -10.00 -10.14
C ARG A 21 -14.07 -8.98 -11.00
N CYS A 22 -15.26 -8.56 -10.59
CA CYS A 22 -16.07 -7.63 -11.36
C CYS A 22 -15.53 -6.21 -11.19
N ARG A 23 -15.49 -5.47 -12.30
CA ARG A 23 -15.22 -4.03 -12.26
C ARG A 23 -16.48 -3.28 -11.85
N ILE A 24 -16.30 -2.30 -10.99
CA ILE A 24 -17.34 -1.33 -10.62
C ILE A 24 -16.91 0.06 -11.11
N PRO A 25 -17.86 0.98 -11.36
CA PRO A 25 -17.53 2.39 -11.52
C PRO A 25 -16.72 2.89 -10.33
N ALA A 26 -15.78 3.81 -10.58
CA ALA A 26 -14.97 4.39 -9.51
C ALA A 26 -15.89 5.02 -8.45
N PRO A 27 -15.86 4.55 -7.20
CA PRO A 27 -16.69 5.10 -6.15
C PRO A 27 -16.23 6.51 -5.80
N THR A 28 -17.15 7.29 -5.24
CA THR A 28 -16.82 8.54 -4.56
C THR A 28 -15.91 8.26 -3.38
N PHE A 29 -14.91 9.13 -3.17
CA PHE A 29 -13.95 9.00 -2.09
C PHE A 29 -13.59 10.36 -1.52
N SER A 30 -14.03 10.62 -0.30
CA SER A 30 -13.72 11.87 0.41
C SER A 30 -12.34 11.81 1.05
N PHE A 31 -11.37 12.49 0.42
CA PHE A 31 -10.04 12.62 1.02
C PHE A 31 -10.08 13.48 2.28
N LYS A 32 -11.01 14.45 2.37
CA LYS A 32 -11.24 15.27 3.58
C LYS A 32 -11.59 14.39 4.78
N VAL A 33 -12.52 13.45 4.61
CA VAL A 33 -12.91 12.50 5.66
C VAL A 33 -11.73 11.58 6.01
N LEU A 34 -11.02 11.05 5.00
CA LEU A 34 -9.82 10.24 5.26
C LEU A 34 -8.82 11.04 6.11
N SER A 35 -8.48 12.28 5.71
CA SER A 35 -7.54 13.13 6.44
C SER A 35 -8.00 13.37 7.88
N PHE A 36 -9.29 13.58 8.09
CA PHE A 36 -9.86 13.72 9.43
C PHE A 36 -9.68 12.44 10.26
N VAL A 37 -9.92 11.26 9.67
CA VAL A 37 -9.69 9.95 10.33
C VAL A 37 -8.20 9.75 10.63
N LEU A 38 -7.28 10.16 9.76
CA LEU A 38 -5.83 10.05 10.01
C LEU A 38 -5.37 10.98 11.13
N GLU A 39 -5.81 12.23 11.10
CA GLU A 39 -5.29 13.29 11.97
C GLU A 39 -5.99 13.35 13.32
N ARG A 40 -7.31 13.15 13.34
CA ARG A 40 -8.19 13.22 14.51
C ARG A 40 -7.97 14.49 15.33
N GLY A 41 -7.87 15.62 14.63
CA GLY A 41 -7.70 16.95 15.22
C GLY A 41 -6.31 17.22 15.83
N ARG A 42 -5.33 16.32 15.67
CA ARG A 42 -3.96 16.55 16.15
C ARG A 42 -3.23 17.55 15.27
N THR A 43 -2.28 18.28 15.85
CA THR A 43 -1.34 19.09 15.08
C THR A 43 -0.46 18.18 14.22
N VAL A 44 -0.40 18.45 12.92
CA VAL A 44 0.35 17.64 11.95
C VAL A 44 1.62 18.38 11.53
N LYS A 45 2.77 17.70 11.66
CA LYS A 45 4.07 18.22 11.22
C LYS A 45 4.39 17.89 9.77
N LYS A 46 3.90 16.76 9.27
CA LYS A 46 4.20 16.26 7.92
C LYS A 46 3.03 15.46 7.36
N ARG A 47 2.67 15.73 6.11
CA ARG A 47 1.62 15.02 5.36
C ARG A 47 2.19 14.57 4.03
N ILE A 48 2.25 13.26 3.80
CA ILE A 48 2.77 12.68 2.55
C ILE A 48 1.70 11.79 1.96
N LEU A 49 1.42 11.98 0.67
CA LEU A 49 0.66 11.05 -0.14
C LEU A 49 1.59 10.49 -1.20
N ALA A 50 1.74 9.16 -1.23
CA ALA A 50 2.46 8.48 -2.29
C ALA A 50 1.54 7.56 -3.08
N GLY A 51 1.83 7.42 -4.38
CA GLY A 51 1.14 6.46 -5.23
C GLY A 51 1.70 6.46 -6.64
N SER A 52 1.23 5.50 -7.44
CA SER A 52 1.57 5.46 -8.88
C SER A 52 0.37 5.69 -9.79
N MET A 53 0.67 6.24 -10.95
CA MET A 53 -0.23 6.37 -12.10
C MET A 53 0.27 5.50 -13.25
N GLY A 54 -0.66 5.07 -14.11
CA GLY A 54 -0.30 4.36 -15.36
C GLY A 54 0.65 5.19 -16.21
N ILE A 55 1.34 4.55 -17.16
CA ILE A 55 2.20 5.28 -18.11
C ILE A 55 1.29 6.23 -18.90
N CYS A 56 1.33 7.52 -18.57
CA CYS A 56 0.67 8.57 -19.33
C CYS A 56 1.68 9.15 -20.32
N SER A 57 1.31 9.17 -21.61
CA SER A 57 2.07 9.87 -22.65
C SER A 57 1.96 11.40 -22.56
N ALA A 58 1.09 11.90 -21.66
CA ALA A 58 0.93 13.32 -21.43
C ALA A 58 2.18 13.89 -20.74
N LYS A 59 2.67 15.04 -21.25
CA LYS A 59 3.77 15.79 -20.63
C LYS A 59 3.48 16.20 -19.19
N ASP A 60 2.19 16.29 -18.83
CA ASP A 60 1.71 16.61 -17.50
C ASP A 60 0.97 15.42 -16.89
N HIS A 61 1.52 14.88 -15.79
CA HIS A 61 0.91 13.77 -15.07
C HIS A 61 -0.29 14.20 -14.21
N ARG A 62 -0.39 15.49 -13.90
CA ARG A 62 -1.42 16.08 -13.03
C ARG A 62 -2.80 16.09 -13.67
N SER A 63 -2.87 16.25 -14.99
CA SER A 63 -4.14 16.33 -15.73
C SER A 63 -4.98 15.05 -15.63
N ASN A 64 -4.34 13.91 -15.32
CA ASN A 64 -5.00 12.61 -15.14
C ASN A 64 -5.22 12.24 -13.67
N TRP A 65 -4.97 13.15 -12.73
CA TRP A 65 -5.17 12.86 -11.31
C TRP A 65 -6.64 12.62 -10.99
N PRO A 66 -6.95 11.61 -10.17
CA PRO A 66 -8.30 11.47 -9.62
C PRO A 66 -8.62 12.66 -8.71
N GLU A 67 -9.91 12.98 -8.57
CA GLU A 67 -10.40 14.13 -7.80
C GLU A 67 -9.81 14.20 -6.38
N TYR A 68 -9.74 13.06 -5.70
CA TYR A 68 -9.23 12.96 -4.33
C TYR A 68 -7.73 13.29 -4.18
N PHE A 69 -6.93 13.29 -5.26
CA PHE A 69 -5.55 13.80 -5.22
C PHE A 69 -5.50 15.32 -5.14
N PHE A 70 -6.40 16.02 -5.84
CA PHE A 70 -6.51 17.47 -5.73
C PHE A 70 -6.97 17.88 -4.33
N ASP A 71 -7.86 17.09 -3.72
CA ASP A 71 -8.29 17.34 -2.33
C ASP A 71 -7.14 17.14 -1.34
N ALA A 72 -6.33 16.08 -1.51
CA ALA A 72 -5.13 15.87 -0.70
C ALA A 72 -4.15 17.05 -0.79
N GLU A 73 -3.89 17.53 -2.01
CA GLU A 73 -3.02 18.68 -2.21
C GLU A 73 -3.57 19.96 -1.58
N LYS A 74 -4.87 20.24 -1.72
CA LYS A 74 -5.53 21.38 -1.06
C LYS A 74 -5.40 21.32 0.47
N LEU A 75 -5.35 20.12 1.04
CA LEU A 75 -5.13 19.88 2.47
C LEU A 75 -3.64 19.93 2.87
N GLY A 76 -2.74 20.25 1.94
CA GLY A 76 -1.32 20.44 2.18
C GLY A 76 -0.51 19.14 2.23
N TYR A 77 -0.99 18.05 1.63
CA TYR A 77 -0.18 16.85 1.45
C TYR A 77 0.91 17.10 0.40
N THR A 78 2.13 16.68 0.70
CA THR A 78 3.17 16.56 -0.32
C THR A 78 2.81 15.38 -1.24
N MET A 79 2.67 15.66 -2.53
CA MET A 79 2.18 14.71 -3.53
C MET A 79 3.35 14.00 -4.23
N ASN A 80 3.67 12.79 -3.78
CA ASN A 80 4.72 11.95 -4.35
C ASN A 80 4.10 10.94 -5.33
N ILE A 81 3.73 11.42 -6.51
CA ILE A 81 3.06 10.63 -7.55
C ILE A 81 4.08 10.15 -8.59
N PHE A 82 4.29 8.84 -8.67
CA PHE A 82 5.26 8.20 -9.55
C PHE A 82 4.60 7.66 -10.82
N SER A 83 5.36 7.64 -11.91
CA SER A 83 4.98 6.95 -13.14
C SER A 83 5.36 5.48 -13.05
N ARG A 84 4.45 4.59 -13.44
CA ARG A 84 4.78 3.16 -13.56
C ARG A 84 5.84 2.93 -14.62
N VAL A 85 6.69 1.95 -14.39
CA VAL A 85 7.83 1.63 -15.25
C VAL A 85 7.66 0.28 -15.93
N GLN A 86 8.38 0.05 -17.02
CA GLN A 86 8.48 -1.27 -17.62
C GLN A 86 9.34 -2.18 -16.73
N LYS A 87 8.81 -3.34 -16.36
CA LYS A 87 9.49 -4.36 -15.56
C LYS A 87 9.58 -5.65 -16.36
N ARG A 88 10.77 -6.25 -16.38
CA ARG A 88 10.98 -7.59 -16.93
C ARG A 88 10.71 -8.63 -15.85
N LYS A 89 9.80 -9.56 -16.11
CA LYS A 89 9.53 -10.69 -15.22
C LYS A 89 9.88 -12.00 -15.94
N PRO A 90 10.52 -12.96 -15.27
CA PRO A 90 10.75 -14.26 -15.87
C PRO A 90 9.40 -14.92 -16.15
N LYS A 91 9.22 -15.39 -17.38
CA LYS A 91 7.99 -16.04 -17.81
C LYS A 91 7.84 -17.35 -17.04
N ARG A 92 6.80 -17.47 -16.23
CA ARG A 92 6.47 -18.73 -15.57
C ARG A 92 6.00 -19.70 -16.66
N ARG A 93 6.84 -20.66 -17.06
CA ARG A 93 6.39 -21.80 -17.87
C ARG A 93 5.25 -22.48 -17.10
N GLY A 94 4.07 -22.53 -17.71
CA GLY A 94 2.93 -23.22 -17.12
C GLY A 94 3.34 -24.65 -16.80
N ARG A 95 3.16 -25.07 -15.53
CA ARG A 95 3.16 -26.49 -15.18
C ARG A 95 1.91 -27.08 -15.84
N THR A 96 2.05 -27.63 -17.03
CA THR A 96 1.08 -28.61 -17.53
C THR A 96 1.11 -29.76 -16.51
N PRO A 97 -0.03 -30.17 -15.92
CA PRO A 97 -0.05 -31.37 -15.09
C PRO A 97 0.46 -32.53 -15.95
N PRO A 98 1.39 -33.38 -15.47
CA PRO A 98 1.76 -34.57 -16.22
C PRO A 98 0.54 -35.47 -16.24
N ASP A 99 0.00 -35.71 -17.44
CA ASP A 99 -0.92 -36.81 -17.66
C ASP A 99 -0.20 -38.12 -17.32
N GLY A 100 -0.88 -39.01 -16.61
CA GLY A 100 -0.27 -40.14 -15.92
C GLY A 100 0.46 -41.09 -16.87
N GLY A 101 1.73 -41.37 -16.58
CA GLY A 101 2.51 -42.38 -17.28
C GLY A 101 3.89 -42.54 -16.65
N TYR A 102 4.11 -43.69 -16.02
CA TYR A 102 5.39 -44.15 -15.45
C TYR A 102 6.56 -43.99 -16.44
N LEU A 103 7.75 -43.59 -15.94
CA LEU A 103 9.05 -44.24 -16.17
C LEU A 103 10.15 -43.53 -15.34
N SER A 104 11.13 -44.33 -14.90
CA SER A 104 12.16 -44.02 -13.89
C SER A 104 13.33 -43.17 -14.37
N ALA A 105 13.99 -42.55 -13.38
CA ALA A 105 15.42 -42.25 -13.22
C ALA A 105 16.15 -41.42 -14.30
N GLU A 106 16.70 -40.27 -13.89
CA GLU A 106 18.15 -40.06 -13.71
C GLU A 106 18.43 -38.57 -13.48
N ASP A 107 19.20 -38.28 -12.42
CA ASP A 107 19.81 -36.97 -12.17
C ASP A 107 20.72 -36.62 -13.34
N SER A 108 20.35 -35.60 -14.10
CA SER A 108 21.25 -34.93 -15.03
C SER A 108 21.26 -33.44 -14.74
N VAL A 109 22.36 -33.01 -14.12
CA VAL A 109 22.79 -31.61 -14.03
C VAL A 109 23.13 -31.18 -15.46
N GLY A 110 22.09 -30.72 -16.18
CA GLY A 110 22.21 -30.13 -17.51
C GLY A 110 22.28 -28.61 -17.39
N ASP A 111 23.49 -28.08 -17.54
CA ASP A 111 23.77 -26.71 -17.96
C ASP A 111 23.29 -26.53 -19.41
N ASP A 112 21.97 -26.53 -19.62
CA ASP A 112 21.38 -26.13 -20.89
C ASP A 112 21.04 -24.65 -20.81
N GLY A 113 21.75 -23.83 -21.59
CA GLY A 113 21.58 -22.40 -21.78
C GLY A 113 20.20 -22.02 -22.37
N ILE A 114 19.13 -22.39 -21.68
CA ILE A 114 17.77 -21.98 -21.99
C ILE A 114 17.67 -20.50 -21.64
N ALA A 115 17.70 -19.66 -22.67
CA ALA A 115 17.40 -18.24 -22.55
C ALA A 115 16.09 -18.08 -21.77
N VAL A 116 16.17 -17.52 -20.56
CA VAL A 116 15.00 -17.22 -19.74
C VAL A 116 14.15 -16.23 -20.56
N GLU A 117 12.98 -16.66 -21.03
CA GLU A 117 12.04 -15.74 -21.67
C GLU A 117 11.55 -14.74 -20.61
N TYR A 118 11.67 -13.45 -20.90
CA TYR A 118 11.18 -12.38 -20.05
C TYR A 118 9.90 -11.81 -20.64
N GLU A 119 8.86 -11.67 -19.83
CA GLU A 119 7.70 -10.86 -20.15
C GLU A 119 7.93 -9.42 -19.68
N VAL A 120 7.65 -8.46 -20.55
CA VAL A 120 7.69 -7.03 -20.21
C VAL A 120 6.31 -6.61 -19.74
N GLY A 121 6.18 -6.37 -18.44
CA GLY A 121 4.98 -5.80 -17.82
C GLY A 121 5.18 -4.34 -17.44
N VAL A 122 4.09 -3.66 -17.07
CA VAL A 122 4.16 -2.33 -16.45
C VAL A 122 3.88 -2.48 -14.96
N GLY A 123 4.74 -1.93 -14.11
CA GLY A 123 4.66 -2.07 -12.67
C GLY A 123 4.96 -0.78 -11.92
N GLU A 124 4.55 -0.74 -10.66
CA GLU A 124 4.94 0.31 -9.73
C GLU A 124 6.40 0.14 -9.31
N GLN A 125 7.10 1.26 -9.07
CA GLN A 125 8.48 1.28 -8.58
C GLN A 125 8.69 2.48 -7.65
N GLY A 126 9.32 2.27 -6.50
CA GLY A 126 9.80 3.33 -5.61
C GLY A 126 8.75 4.03 -4.76
N VAL A 127 7.47 3.63 -4.84
CA VAL A 127 6.38 4.26 -4.08
C VAL A 127 6.52 3.95 -2.59
N ASP A 128 6.67 2.68 -2.24
CA ASP A 128 6.81 2.25 -0.85
C ASP A 128 8.15 2.72 -0.26
N GLU A 129 9.24 2.62 -1.02
CA GLU A 129 10.55 3.12 -0.61
C GLU A 129 10.53 4.63 -0.31
N ASN A 130 9.80 5.41 -1.10
CA ASN A 130 9.62 6.82 -0.86
C ASN A 130 8.89 7.08 0.47
N LEU A 131 7.86 6.30 0.79
CA LEU A 131 7.19 6.38 2.09
C LEU A 131 8.12 5.96 3.23
N HIS A 132 8.87 4.87 3.08
CA HIS A 132 9.83 4.42 4.07
C HIS A 132 10.91 5.47 4.38
N LEU A 133 11.44 6.13 3.34
CA LEU A 133 12.37 7.24 3.50
C LEU A 133 11.72 8.40 4.25
N ASN A 134 10.47 8.74 3.92
CA ASN A 134 9.74 9.80 4.60
C ASN A 134 9.47 9.49 6.08
N MET A 135 9.15 8.23 6.40
CA MET A 135 9.02 7.76 7.78
C MET A 135 10.35 7.92 8.54
N MET A 136 11.47 7.51 7.91
CA MET A 136 12.78 7.60 8.55
C MET A 136 13.27 9.03 8.76
N ASN A 137 13.07 9.91 7.77
CA ASN A 137 13.36 11.34 7.93
C ASN A 137 12.53 11.92 9.09
N SER A 138 11.25 11.59 9.20
CA SER A 138 10.41 12.05 10.33
C SER A 138 10.89 11.53 11.68
N MET A 139 11.36 10.29 11.76
CA MET A 139 11.96 9.75 12.99
C MET A 139 13.23 10.50 13.37
N TRP A 140 14.06 10.83 12.38
CA TRP A 140 15.35 11.51 12.58
C TRP A 140 15.16 12.98 12.97
N ASP A 141 14.34 13.71 12.22
CA ASP A 141 14.08 15.15 12.41
C ASP A 141 13.41 15.46 13.76
N HIS A 142 12.75 14.47 14.36
CA HIS A 142 12.03 14.60 15.63
C HIS A 142 12.49 13.58 16.68
N ILE A 143 13.76 13.18 16.64
CA ILE A 143 14.32 12.17 17.56
C ILE A 143 14.19 12.56 19.04
N SER A 144 14.26 13.85 19.37
CA SER A 144 14.15 14.37 20.74
C SER A 144 12.71 14.53 21.23
N CYS A 145 11.73 14.53 20.33
CA CYS A 145 10.32 14.67 20.65
C CYS A 145 9.45 13.76 19.75
N PRO A 146 9.52 12.43 19.93
CA PRO A 146 8.70 11.48 19.18
C PRO A 146 7.21 11.80 19.28
N GLY A 147 6.54 11.77 18.14
CA GLY A 147 5.11 12.04 18.03
C GLY A 147 4.29 10.78 17.84
N THR A 148 3.23 10.91 17.04
CA THR A 148 2.48 9.77 16.53
C THR A 148 2.64 9.70 15.02
N MET A 149 3.07 8.53 14.53
CA MET A 149 3.13 8.22 13.11
C MET A 149 1.86 7.49 12.71
N VAL A 150 1.16 7.99 11.69
CA VAL A 150 -0.06 7.39 11.16
C VAL A 150 0.23 6.91 9.75
N LEU A 151 0.06 5.61 9.51
CA LEU A 151 0.31 5.01 8.21
C LEU A 151 -0.97 4.41 7.65
N ALA A 152 -1.39 4.91 6.49
CA ALA A 152 -2.56 4.41 5.79
C ALA A 152 -2.15 3.36 4.74
N THR A 153 -2.12 2.08 5.11
CA THR A 153 -1.79 0.98 4.19
C THR A 153 -2.40 -0.35 4.65
N GLY A 154 -2.57 -1.29 3.72
CA GLY A 154 -2.84 -2.70 4.03
C GLY A 154 -1.59 -3.57 3.98
N ASP A 155 -0.52 -3.07 3.37
CA ASP A 155 0.66 -3.86 3.07
C ASP A 155 1.58 -4.03 4.28
N ALA A 156 2.20 -5.20 4.38
CA ALA A 156 3.24 -5.53 5.35
C ALA A 156 4.35 -6.39 4.71
N ALA A 157 4.29 -6.64 3.40
CA ALA A 157 5.30 -7.40 2.70
C ALA A 157 6.63 -6.64 2.68
N GLU A 158 7.71 -7.38 2.47
CA GLU A 158 8.99 -6.80 2.12
C GLU A 158 8.86 -6.08 0.77
N ALA A 159 9.38 -4.85 0.70
CA ALA A 159 9.32 -4.05 -0.51
C ALA A 159 10.51 -4.38 -1.43
N GLU A 160 10.47 -3.88 -2.67
CA GLU A 160 11.47 -4.23 -3.68
C GLU A 160 12.89 -3.85 -3.28
N PHE A 161 13.05 -2.74 -2.56
CA PHE A 161 14.37 -2.22 -2.14
C PHE A 161 14.45 -1.92 -0.63
N SER A 162 13.56 -2.49 0.19
CA SER A 162 13.59 -2.27 1.65
C SER A 162 12.78 -3.32 2.43
N GLY A 163 13.01 -3.42 3.74
CA GLY A 163 12.36 -4.40 4.62
C GLY A 163 10.85 -4.25 4.85
N GLY A 164 10.18 -3.35 4.13
CA GLY A 164 8.73 -3.16 4.19
C GLY A 164 8.22 -2.32 5.37
N PHE A 165 6.94 -1.95 5.32
CA PHE A 165 6.32 -1.05 6.30
C PHE A 165 6.42 -1.54 7.74
N LEU A 166 6.27 -2.85 7.97
CA LEU A 166 6.32 -3.44 9.32
C LEU A 166 7.69 -3.23 9.98
N GLN A 167 8.78 -3.32 9.22
CA GLN A 167 10.12 -3.05 9.72
C GLN A 167 10.29 -1.57 10.13
N TYR A 168 9.82 -0.63 9.30
CA TYR A 168 9.91 0.80 9.62
C TYR A 168 8.98 1.21 10.77
N ALA A 169 7.81 0.57 10.90
CA ALA A 169 6.93 0.74 12.05
C ALA A 169 7.60 0.25 13.34
N THR A 170 8.23 -0.93 13.30
CA THR A 170 9.02 -1.48 14.42
C THR A 170 10.12 -0.51 14.85
N ARG A 171 10.87 0.04 13.90
CA ARG A 171 11.91 1.05 14.19
C ARG A 171 11.34 2.32 14.83
N ALA A 172 10.20 2.81 14.36
CA ALA A 172 9.55 3.98 14.95
C ALA A 172 9.13 3.71 16.39
N LEU A 173 8.48 2.56 16.65
CA LEU A 173 8.07 2.12 17.97
C LEU A 173 9.27 1.96 18.92
N ASP A 174 10.36 1.34 18.47
CA ASP A 174 11.59 1.22 19.26
C ASP A 174 12.25 2.58 19.58
N LYS A 175 11.95 3.63 18.79
CA LYS A 175 12.37 5.01 19.04
C LYS A 175 11.35 5.82 19.85
N GLY A 176 10.35 5.17 20.43
CA GLY A 176 9.36 5.78 21.32
C GLY A 176 8.23 6.52 20.60
N TRP A 177 8.07 6.32 19.29
CA TRP A 177 6.90 6.84 18.58
C TRP A 177 5.67 6.02 18.90
N LYS A 178 4.52 6.68 19.01
CA LYS A 178 3.24 5.97 18.85
C LYS A 178 3.02 5.68 17.38
N PHE A 179 2.49 4.52 17.06
CA PHE A 179 2.26 4.11 15.68
C PHE A 179 0.82 3.66 15.48
N GLU A 180 0.20 4.16 14.42
CA GLU A 180 -1.20 3.92 14.11
C GLU A 180 -1.34 3.44 12.68
N LEU A 181 -1.72 2.18 12.52
CA LEU A 181 -2.03 1.62 11.22
C LEU A 181 -3.50 1.91 10.89
N VAL A 182 -3.75 2.59 9.79
CA VAL A 182 -5.09 2.86 9.27
C VAL A 182 -5.30 2.01 8.02
N THR A 183 -6.27 1.10 8.07
CA THR A 183 -6.38 0.06 7.04
C THR A 183 -7.80 -0.46 6.87
N TRP A 184 -8.06 -1.18 5.79
CA TRP A 184 -9.30 -1.94 5.61
C TRP A 184 -9.11 -3.35 6.15
N ARG A 185 -10.09 -3.87 6.91
CA ARG A 185 -10.03 -5.22 7.51
C ARG A 185 -9.68 -6.30 6.49
N ARG A 186 -10.25 -6.20 5.28
CA ARG A 186 -10.06 -7.18 4.20
C ARG A 186 -8.71 -7.06 3.48
N ALA A 187 -8.11 -5.87 3.45
CA ALA A 187 -6.88 -5.60 2.69
C ALA A 187 -5.62 -5.64 3.56
N MET A 188 -5.78 -5.72 4.88
CA MET A 188 -4.69 -5.75 5.84
C MET A 188 -3.97 -7.10 5.82
N SER A 189 -2.65 -7.06 5.73
CA SER A 189 -1.80 -8.23 5.92
C SER A 189 -1.88 -8.77 7.35
N PHE A 190 -1.99 -10.10 7.48
CA PHE A 190 -1.97 -10.78 8.77
C PHE A 190 -0.66 -10.59 9.55
N ALA A 191 0.42 -10.16 8.90
CA ALA A 191 1.68 -9.87 9.58
C ALA A 191 1.54 -8.77 10.65
N TRP A 192 0.61 -7.82 10.47
CA TRP A 192 0.29 -6.80 11.48
C TRP A 192 -0.39 -7.36 12.74
N MET A 193 -0.91 -8.59 12.68
CA MET A 193 -1.61 -9.28 13.78
C MET A 193 -0.71 -10.28 14.53
N ASN A 194 0.60 -10.20 14.35
CA ASN A 194 1.53 -11.02 15.11
C ASN A 194 1.40 -10.70 16.62
N MET A 195 1.07 -11.71 17.44
CA MET A 195 0.78 -11.53 18.86
C MET A 195 1.98 -11.05 19.68
N ASP A 196 3.20 -11.46 19.33
CA ASP A 196 4.41 -11.02 20.03
C ASP A 196 4.70 -9.55 19.72
N PHE A 197 4.49 -9.13 18.47
CA PHE A 197 4.56 -7.73 18.07
C PHE A 197 3.53 -6.89 18.82
N LEU A 198 2.27 -7.30 18.85
CA LEU A 198 1.20 -6.58 19.54
C LEU A 198 1.46 -6.48 21.04
N ARG A 199 1.91 -7.56 21.67
CA ARG A 199 2.25 -7.58 23.11
C ARG A 199 3.45 -6.68 23.41
N LYS A 200 4.49 -6.70 22.58
CA LYS A 200 5.70 -5.88 22.77
C LYS A 200 5.39 -4.39 22.72
N TYR A 201 4.47 -3.98 21.86
CA TYR A 201 4.16 -2.58 21.60
C TYR A 201 2.78 -2.15 22.11
N ASP A 202 2.26 -2.87 23.11
CA ASP A 202 0.98 -2.54 23.74
C ASP A 202 0.99 -1.09 24.27
N GLY A 203 -0.11 -0.37 24.03
CA GLY A 203 -0.24 1.05 24.33
C GLY A 203 0.51 2.02 23.40
N GLN A 204 1.46 1.56 22.57
CA GLN A 204 2.15 2.37 21.56
C GLN A 204 1.63 2.14 20.15
N PHE A 205 1.25 0.90 19.83
CA PHE A 205 0.69 0.51 18.54
C PHE A 205 -0.83 0.36 18.60
N ARG A 206 -1.54 0.84 17.57
CA ARG A 206 -2.96 0.55 17.38
C ARG A 206 -3.34 0.44 15.91
N ILE A 207 -4.40 -0.33 15.65
CA ILE A 207 -5.00 -0.47 14.33
C ILE A 207 -6.34 0.26 14.32
N ILE A 208 -6.59 1.04 13.28
CA ILE A 208 -7.84 1.77 13.05
C ILE A 208 -8.42 1.27 11.72
N PHE A 209 -9.62 0.72 11.78
CA PHE A 209 -10.27 0.16 10.61
C PHE A 209 -11.10 1.21 9.88
N LEU A 210 -10.84 1.37 8.59
CA LEU A 210 -11.61 2.27 7.72
C LEU A 210 -13.03 1.77 7.44
N ASP A 211 -13.28 0.47 7.67
CA ASP A 211 -14.60 -0.15 7.58
C ASP A 211 -15.64 0.59 8.45
N ASP A 212 -15.22 1.09 9.61
CA ASP A 212 -16.09 1.80 10.56
C ASP A 212 -16.49 3.21 10.04
N PHE A 213 -15.83 3.71 8.99
CA PHE A 213 -16.04 5.04 8.37
C PHE A 213 -16.49 4.92 6.90
N LEU A 214 -16.95 3.73 6.49
CA LEU A 214 -17.22 3.43 5.08
C LEU A 214 -18.27 4.37 4.45
N GLN A 215 -19.29 4.76 5.22
CA GLN A 215 -20.38 5.62 4.72
C GLN A 215 -19.89 7.05 4.51
N GLU A 216 -19.15 7.60 5.47
CA GLU A 216 -18.60 8.94 5.45
C GLU A 216 -17.57 9.09 4.33
N LEU A 217 -16.71 8.08 4.14
CA LEU A 217 -15.71 8.05 3.07
C LEU A 217 -16.33 8.03 1.67
N GLN A 218 -17.57 7.55 1.52
CA GLN A 218 -18.30 7.53 0.25
C GLN A 218 -19.08 8.82 -0.03
N THR A 219 -19.12 9.78 0.91
CA THR A 219 -19.93 10.99 0.75
C THR A 219 -19.12 12.08 0.02
N LYS A 220 -19.73 12.78 -0.94
CA LYS A 220 -19.06 13.95 -1.59
C LYS A 220 -18.98 15.16 -0.66
N ASP A 221 -20.00 15.35 0.17
CA ASP A 221 -20.15 16.51 1.05
C ASP A 221 -20.50 16.07 2.48
N LEU A 222 -19.54 16.19 3.39
CA LEU A 222 -19.83 16.30 4.82
C LEU A 222 -19.37 17.71 5.23
N PHE A 223 -20.39 18.56 5.36
CA PHE A 223 -20.36 20.00 5.68
C PHE A 223 -19.62 20.90 4.68
#